data_AF-A0A9C9NKA2-F1
#
_entry.id   AF-A0A9C9NKA2-F1
#
_cell.length_a   1.000
_cell.length_b   1.000
_cell.length_c   1.000
_cell.angle_alpha   90.00
_cell.angle_beta   90.00
_cell.angle_gamma   90.00
#
_symmetry.space_group_name_H-M   'P 1'
#
loop_
_entity.id
_entity.type
_entity.pdbx_description
1 polymer ?
#
loop_
_entity_poly.entity_id
_entity_poly.type
_entity_poly.pdbx_seq_one_letter_code
_entity_poly.pdbx_strand_id
1 'polypeptide(L)'
;MPKAPPTTNSNRRHAVAATAPHRTARLGRVRRLAGEALHRFVGDRIGSTSVIAAIMFPVVIGGIGLGVETGYWYMTQRELQHAADVAVHAAAVRKRSGDTTDGMRTAALYIANQTGFSGSSGNFIVNSPVATGPNAGDPDTVEVLLSQIEPRLFSAMFSNEPVDIGARAVAKINETAKACILALSPSASGAVTVSGSTSLSLTGCDVASNSNASDSFLMKGAATLSTGCIYSVGATVTTAALDLTDCDQPKEYAAAVADPYASVAEPMVQGTCQSKNVGKPNASTTLTPVENHPSGVAAMRFCNGLSIKGDVVFQPGLYIIEGGDFTVNGGSVDPANAGLVGSGVTFYLTNGAGLKLGGNTRMNLSAPTSGPFSGILFFGGRDQIAVAHTVAGTSDSILQGAIYMPAGDLKYRGNSSTGDGCTQIVGYTVDLSGNSTFESHCEEVGGSDIVSSALIRIIE
;
A
#
# COMPACT_ATOMS: atom_id res chain seq x y z
N MET A 1 -26.29 -34.27 60.69
CA MET A 1 -26.83 -35.16 61.75
C MET A 1 -27.03 -36.55 61.14
N PRO A 2 -26.78 -37.67 61.84
CA PRO A 2 -26.09 -37.80 63.13
C PRO A 2 -25.07 -38.97 63.24
N LYS A 3 -24.15 -38.77 64.20
CA LYS A 3 -23.67 -39.69 65.28
C LYS A 3 -23.18 -41.12 64.95
N ALA A 4 -21.86 -41.35 65.07
CA ALA A 4 -21.13 -41.86 66.27
C ALA A 4 -21.78 -42.99 67.12
N PRO A 5 -21.05 -43.75 67.99
CA PRO A 5 -19.63 -44.17 68.14
C PRO A 5 -19.60 -45.70 68.55
N PRO A 6 -18.73 -46.28 69.42
CA PRO A 6 -17.46 -45.86 70.01
C PRO A 6 -16.30 -46.89 70.04
N THR A 7 -15.15 -46.31 70.39
CA THR A 7 -13.92 -46.86 70.99
C THR A 7 -14.12 -47.84 72.16
N THR A 8 -13.16 -48.73 72.41
CA THR A 8 -12.49 -48.84 73.73
C THR A 8 -11.24 -49.72 73.68
N ASN A 9 -10.35 -49.40 74.61
CA ASN A 9 -8.95 -49.76 74.76
C ASN A 9 -8.81 -50.45 76.13
N SER A 10 -8.17 -51.61 76.25
CA SER A 10 -7.49 -52.03 77.49
C SER A 10 -6.60 -53.26 77.22
N ASN A 11 -5.28 -53.14 77.22
CA ASN A 11 -4.35 -53.17 78.37
C ASN A 11 -4.18 -54.53 79.09
N ARG A 12 -2.91 -54.97 79.11
CA ARG A 12 -2.20 -55.71 80.19
C ARG A 12 -2.56 -57.21 80.35
N ARG A 13 -1.65 -58.14 80.67
CA ARG A 13 -0.25 -58.12 81.13
C ARG A 13 0.26 -59.58 81.23
N HIS A 14 1.59 -59.72 81.27
CA HIS A 14 2.40 -60.83 81.84
C HIS A 14 2.41 -62.17 81.08
N ALA A 15 3.46 -63.00 81.10
CA ALA A 15 4.91 -62.89 81.27
C ALA A 15 5.44 -64.35 81.11
N VAL A 16 6.74 -64.48 80.81
CA VAL A 16 7.62 -65.64 81.10
C VAL A 16 7.72 -66.80 80.07
N ALA A 17 8.86 -66.76 79.38
CA ALA A 17 9.87 -67.79 79.11
C ALA A 17 9.51 -69.14 78.43
N ALA A 18 9.99 -69.24 77.19
CA ALA A 18 10.94 -70.23 76.67
C ALA A 18 10.72 -71.73 76.95
N THR A 19 10.49 -72.48 75.87
CA THR A 19 11.45 -73.50 75.38
C THR A 19 11.03 -74.00 73.99
N ALA A 20 11.95 -73.88 73.03
CA ALA A 20 11.93 -74.59 71.74
C ALA A 20 12.65 -75.95 71.92
N PRO A 21 12.75 -76.86 70.91
CA PRO A 21 12.34 -76.73 69.51
C PRO A 21 11.69 -78.02 68.91
N HIS A 22 11.19 -77.94 67.67
CA HIS A 22 11.77 -78.72 66.57
C HIS A 22 11.20 -78.29 65.21
N ARG A 23 12.10 -77.71 64.39
CA ARG A 23 11.99 -77.53 62.94
C ARG A 23 11.95 -78.89 62.26
N THR A 24 11.09 -79.07 61.23
CA THR A 24 11.36 -79.80 59.96
C THR A 24 10.07 -80.13 59.20
N ALA A 25 9.34 -79.13 58.65
CA ALA A 25 8.23 -79.44 57.72
C ALA A 25 7.84 -78.31 56.73
N ARG A 26 8.70 -77.31 56.47
CA ARG A 26 8.33 -76.16 55.60
C ARG A 26 9.12 -76.02 54.29
N LEU A 27 10.20 -76.77 54.05
CA LEU A 27 11.00 -76.63 52.83
C LEU A 27 10.51 -77.46 51.63
N GLY A 28 9.71 -78.52 51.84
CA GLY A 28 9.23 -79.39 50.76
C GLY A 28 8.12 -78.78 49.89
N ARG A 29 7.20 -77.99 50.48
CA ARG A 29 6.08 -77.36 49.72
C ARG A 29 6.51 -76.18 48.87
N VAL A 30 7.50 -75.39 49.30
CA VAL A 30 7.99 -74.21 48.56
C VAL A 30 8.77 -74.63 47.31
N ARG A 31 9.56 -75.70 47.39
CA ARG A 31 10.27 -76.25 46.21
C ARG A 31 9.32 -76.85 45.17
N ARG A 32 8.20 -77.44 45.60
CA ARG A 32 7.21 -78.04 44.68
C ARG A 32 6.37 -76.99 43.95
N LEU A 33 5.97 -75.92 44.63
CA LEU A 33 5.26 -74.78 44.02
C LEU A 33 6.16 -73.96 43.07
N ALA A 34 7.44 -73.79 43.42
CA ALA A 34 8.41 -73.13 42.53
C ALA A 34 8.69 -73.97 41.27
N GLY A 35 8.77 -75.31 41.41
CA GLY A 35 8.94 -76.23 40.28
C GLY A 35 7.73 -76.25 39.34
N GLU A 36 6.50 -76.22 39.88
CA GLU A 36 5.26 -76.17 39.08
C GLU A 36 5.08 -74.81 38.37
N ALA A 37 5.46 -73.69 39.01
CA ALA A 37 5.47 -72.37 38.37
C ALA A 37 6.51 -72.28 37.24
N LEU A 38 7.70 -72.88 37.42
CA LEU A 38 8.74 -72.93 36.40
C LEU A 38 8.34 -73.83 35.22
N HIS A 39 7.69 -74.97 35.49
CA HIS A 39 7.17 -75.85 34.45
C HIS A 39 6.01 -75.21 33.67
N ARG A 40 5.15 -74.43 34.34
CA ARG A 40 4.12 -73.61 33.69
C ARG A 40 4.72 -72.50 32.84
N PHE A 41 5.80 -71.85 33.29
CA PHE A 41 6.52 -70.83 32.52
C PHE A 41 7.21 -71.40 31.28
N VAL A 42 7.83 -72.58 31.39
CA VAL A 42 8.50 -73.25 30.26
C VAL A 42 7.52 -73.85 29.25
N GLY A 43 6.29 -74.19 29.68
CA GLY A 43 5.22 -74.66 28.80
C GLY A 43 4.32 -73.54 28.22
N ASP A 44 4.56 -72.28 28.57
CA ASP A 44 3.66 -71.18 28.23
C ASP A 44 3.90 -70.66 26.81
N ARG A 45 2.96 -70.94 25.89
CA ARG A 45 3.00 -70.45 24.50
C ARG A 45 2.82 -68.93 24.39
N ILE A 46 2.37 -68.27 25.46
CA ILE A 46 2.29 -66.80 25.55
C ILE A 46 3.70 -66.17 25.57
N GLY A 47 4.72 -66.92 25.99
CA GLY A 47 6.12 -66.49 25.99
C GLY A 47 6.72 -66.22 24.60
N SER A 48 6.25 -66.91 23.56
CA SER A 48 6.71 -66.68 22.18
C SER A 48 6.08 -65.40 21.60
N THR A 49 4.80 -65.16 21.87
CA THR A 49 4.11 -63.94 21.45
C THR A 49 4.64 -62.69 22.16
N SER A 50 5.08 -62.80 23.41
CA SER A 50 5.64 -61.67 24.15
C SER A 50 7.04 -61.28 23.66
N VAL A 51 7.87 -62.22 23.21
CA VAL A 51 9.18 -61.91 22.60
C VAL A 51 9.01 -61.21 21.25
N ILE A 52 8.11 -61.71 20.39
CA ILE A 52 7.81 -61.05 19.10
C ILE A 52 7.22 -59.66 19.34
N ALA A 53 6.28 -59.53 20.28
CA ALA A 53 5.71 -58.25 20.65
C ALA A 53 6.77 -57.29 21.21
N ALA A 54 7.69 -57.75 22.07
CA ALA A 54 8.76 -56.92 22.63
C ALA A 54 9.71 -56.36 21.56
N ILE A 55 9.95 -57.11 20.47
CA ILE A 55 10.78 -56.65 19.35
C ILE A 55 9.98 -55.72 18.42
N MET A 56 8.68 -55.98 18.20
CA MET A 56 7.84 -55.21 17.29
C MET A 56 7.30 -53.91 17.90
N PHE A 57 7.06 -53.87 19.22
CA PHE A 57 6.50 -52.69 19.89
C PHE A 57 7.33 -51.42 19.68
N PRO A 58 8.67 -51.43 19.82
CA PRO A 58 9.50 -50.25 19.53
C PRO A 58 9.33 -49.74 18.09
N VAL A 59 9.19 -50.64 17.11
CA VAL A 59 9.00 -50.28 15.71
C VAL A 59 7.63 -49.62 15.50
N VAL A 60 6.57 -50.20 16.07
CA VAL A 60 5.21 -49.64 15.97
C VAL A 60 5.11 -48.30 16.68
N ILE A 61 5.65 -48.20 17.90
CA ILE A 61 5.68 -46.95 18.68
C ILE A 61 6.49 -45.89 17.93
N GLY A 62 7.63 -46.27 17.33
CA GLY A 62 8.43 -45.34 16.53
C GLY A 62 7.73 -44.86 15.27
N GLY A 63 7.00 -45.74 14.58
CA GLY A 63 6.16 -45.36 13.45
C GLY A 63 5.06 -44.38 13.84
N ILE A 64 4.37 -44.61 14.96
CA ILE A 64 3.34 -43.70 15.49
C ILE A 64 3.95 -42.36 15.90
N GLY A 65 5.09 -42.38 16.61
CA GLY A 65 5.79 -41.17 17.06
C GLY A 65 6.21 -40.28 15.89
N LEU A 66 6.85 -40.84 14.86
CA LEU A 66 7.20 -40.13 13.64
C LEU A 66 5.96 -39.62 12.88
N GLY A 67 4.89 -40.42 12.83
CA GLY A 67 3.63 -40.03 12.19
C GLY A 67 2.97 -38.82 12.86
N VAL A 68 2.94 -38.80 14.19
CA VAL A 68 2.39 -37.66 14.97
C VAL A 68 3.26 -36.42 14.80
N GLU A 69 4.59 -36.56 14.88
CA GLU A 69 5.52 -35.44 14.75
C GLU A 69 5.50 -34.83 13.35
N THR A 70 5.48 -35.65 12.29
CA THR A 70 5.34 -35.15 10.91
C THR A 70 3.97 -34.51 10.68
N GLY A 71 2.91 -35.06 11.26
CA GLY A 71 1.59 -34.43 11.27
C GLY A 71 1.58 -33.06 11.97
N TYR A 72 2.31 -32.93 13.08
CA TYR A 72 2.51 -31.66 13.78
C TYR A 72 3.24 -30.65 12.89
N TRP A 73 4.40 -31.00 12.30
CA TRP A 73 5.12 -30.09 11.39
C TRP A 73 4.27 -29.67 10.19
N TYR A 74 3.49 -30.58 9.61
CA TYR A 74 2.59 -30.26 8.51
C TYR A 74 1.47 -29.30 8.93
N MET A 75 0.93 -29.45 10.14
CA MET A 75 -0.05 -28.52 10.70
C MET A 75 0.58 -27.14 10.90
N THR A 76 1.77 -27.06 11.53
CA THR A 76 2.52 -25.81 11.71
C THR A 76 2.82 -25.13 10.37
N GLN A 77 3.26 -25.88 9.36
CA GLN A 77 3.50 -25.36 8.01
C GLN A 77 2.24 -24.74 7.40
N ARG A 78 1.06 -25.36 7.58
CA ARG A 78 -0.20 -24.83 7.06
C ARG A 78 -0.66 -23.59 7.80
N GLU A 79 -0.44 -23.52 9.11
CA GLU A 79 -0.71 -22.32 9.90
C GLU A 79 0.19 -21.16 9.47
N LEU A 80 1.48 -21.42 9.26
CA LEU A 80 2.43 -20.44 8.72
C LEU A 80 2.07 -19.99 7.31
N GLN A 81 1.64 -20.91 6.43
CA GLN A 81 1.21 -20.53 5.08
C GLN A 81 -0.03 -19.64 5.12
N HIS A 82 -1.03 -19.99 5.93
CA HIS A 82 -2.20 -19.13 6.13
C HIS A 82 -1.81 -17.74 6.67
N ALA A 83 -0.86 -17.68 7.62
CA ALA A 83 -0.34 -16.42 8.12
C ALA A 83 0.35 -15.60 7.01
N ALA A 84 1.17 -16.23 6.17
CA ALA A 84 1.86 -15.60 5.06
C ALA A 84 0.88 -15.04 4.02
N ASP A 85 -0.14 -15.81 3.65
CA ASP A 85 -1.15 -15.44 2.65
C ASP A 85 -1.94 -14.18 3.07
N VAL A 86 -2.41 -14.12 4.32
CA VAL A 86 -3.16 -12.97 4.81
C VAL A 86 -2.22 -11.77 5.05
N ALA A 87 -0.99 -12.01 5.50
CA ALA A 87 0.02 -10.95 5.69
C ALA A 87 0.46 -10.31 4.36
N VAL A 88 0.70 -11.10 3.30
CA VAL A 88 1.08 -10.57 1.99
C VAL A 88 -0.05 -9.77 1.35
N HIS A 89 -1.30 -10.20 1.55
CA HIS A 89 -2.46 -9.42 1.09
C HIS A 89 -2.51 -8.05 1.78
N ALA A 90 -2.29 -8.00 3.10
CA ALA A 90 -2.23 -6.73 3.84
C ALA A 90 -1.06 -5.83 3.38
N ALA A 91 0.11 -6.42 3.13
CA ALA A 91 1.26 -5.71 2.57
C ALA A 91 0.95 -5.11 1.19
N ALA A 92 0.31 -5.88 0.31
CA ALA A 92 -0.08 -5.45 -1.02
C ALA A 92 -1.14 -4.34 -1.00
N VAL A 93 -2.07 -4.34 -0.04
CA VAL A 93 -3.01 -3.23 0.18
C VAL A 93 -2.26 -1.95 0.52
N ARG A 94 -1.24 -2.02 1.39
CA ARG A 94 -0.40 -0.87 1.73
C ARG A 94 0.43 -0.37 0.55
N LYS A 95 1.03 -1.29 -0.21
CA LYS A 95 1.75 -0.95 -1.44
C LYS A 95 0.85 -0.22 -2.44
N ARG A 96 -0.36 -0.74 -2.68
CA ARG A 96 -1.36 -0.11 -3.56
C ARG A 96 -1.66 1.33 -3.14
N SER A 97 -1.71 1.61 -1.83
CA SER A 97 -1.91 2.96 -1.31
C SER A 97 -0.67 3.86 -1.32
N GLY A 98 0.46 3.39 -1.88
CA GLY A 98 1.71 4.16 -1.96
C GLY A 98 2.54 4.17 -0.69
N ASP A 99 2.31 3.22 0.23
CA ASP A 99 3.05 3.16 1.50
C ASP A 99 4.49 2.67 1.28
N THR A 100 5.38 3.01 2.22
CA THR A 100 6.78 2.58 2.20
C THR A 100 6.91 1.10 2.56
N THR A 101 8.07 0.51 2.28
CA THR A 101 8.37 -0.88 2.70
C THR A 101 8.22 -1.09 4.20
N ASP A 102 8.52 -0.07 5.02
CA ASP A 102 8.30 -0.13 6.45
C ASP A 102 6.80 -0.18 6.81
N GLY A 103 5.98 0.64 6.16
CA GLY A 103 4.52 0.61 6.34
C GLY A 103 3.90 -0.72 5.90
N MET A 104 4.36 -1.27 4.77
CA MET A 104 4.01 -2.63 4.33
C MET A 104 4.39 -3.67 5.39
N ARG A 105 5.62 -3.61 5.91
CA ARG A 105 6.15 -4.52 6.92
C ARG A 105 5.34 -4.45 8.22
N THR A 106 5.01 -3.26 8.68
CA THR A 106 4.19 -3.06 9.89
C THR A 106 2.80 -3.67 9.73
N ALA A 107 2.12 -3.42 8.61
CA ALA A 107 0.79 -3.98 8.35
C ALA A 107 0.81 -5.51 8.25
N ALA A 108 1.77 -6.06 7.50
CA ALA A 108 1.95 -7.49 7.34
C ALA A 108 2.25 -8.19 8.67
N LEU A 109 3.14 -7.63 9.50
CA LEU A 109 3.48 -8.19 10.81
C LEU A 109 2.29 -8.14 11.77
N TYR A 110 1.54 -7.02 11.77
CA TYR A 110 0.34 -6.90 12.57
C TYR A 110 -0.65 -8.03 12.27
N ILE A 111 -0.93 -8.28 10.98
CA ILE A 111 -1.84 -9.32 10.54
C ILE A 111 -1.29 -10.73 10.81
N ALA A 112 -0.01 -10.98 10.55
CA ALA A 112 0.63 -12.26 10.87
C ALA A 112 0.48 -12.61 12.37
N ASN A 113 0.70 -11.63 13.26
CA ASN A 113 0.54 -11.85 14.70
C ASN A 113 -0.92 -12.17 15.09
N GLN A 114 -1.92 -11.61 14.40
CA GLN A 114 -3.33 -11.95 14.62
C GLN A 114 -3.66 -13.38 14.18
N THR A 115 -2.88 -13.95 13.25
CA THR A 115 -3.03 -15.35 12.81
C THR A 115 -2.26 -16.34 13.69
N GLY A 116 -1.62 -15.89 14.78
CA GLY A 116 -0.88 -16.74 15.71
C GLY A 116 0.62 -16.86 15.44
N PHE A 117 1.15 -16.15 14.43
CA PHE A 117 2.60 -16.06 14.23
C PHE A 117 3.25 -15.28 15.36
N SER A 118 4.43 -15.72 15.82
CA SER A 118 5.26 -14.97 16.76
C SER A 118 6.64 -14.74 16.17
N GLY A 119 7.02 -13.48 16.01
CA GLY A 119 8.37 -13.11 15.56
C GLY A 119 9.49 -13.49 16.53
N SER A 120 9.17 -14.00 17.73
CA SER A 120 10.16 -14.53 18.68
C SER A 120 10.64 -15.95 18.35
N SER A 121 9.88 -16.71 17.53
CA SER A 121 10.18 -18.11 17.21
C SER A 121 10.73 -18.32 15.80
N GLY A 122 10.93 -17.26 15.01
CA GLY A 122 11.61 -17.35 13.71
C GLY A 122 11.72 -16.01 12.99
N ASN A 123 11.83 -16.03 11.66
CA ASN A 123 12.11 -14.85 10.84
C ASN A 123 10.86 -14.30 10.13
N PHE A 124 10.84 -12.98 9.93
CA PHE A 124 9.79 -12.24 9.24
C PHE A 124 10.42 -11.25 8.26
N ILE A 125 10.22 -11.49 6.96
CA ILE A 125 10.75 -10.65 5.88
C ILE A 125 9.60 -10.23 4.95
N VAL A 126 9.60 -8.96 4.54
CA VAL A 126 8.73 -8.41 3.50
C VAL A 126 9.60 -7.79 2.42
N ASN A 127 9.41 -8.21 1.17
CA ASN A 127 10.12 -7.68 0.01
C ASN A 127 9.12 -7.05 -0.98
N SER A 128 9.49 -5.91 -1.55
CA SER A 128 8.76 -5.23 -2.62
C SER A 128 9.78 -4.50 -3.50
N PRO A 129 10.08 -4.98 -4.73
CA PRO A 129 9.49 -6.16 -5.39
C PRO A 129 9.96 -7.49 -4.78
N VAL A 130 9.42 -8.61 -5.28
CA VAL A 130 9.89 -9.97 -4.96
C VAL A 130 11.41 -10.06 -5.15
N ALA A 131 12.12 -10.66 -4.18
CA ALA A 131 13.59 -10.66 -4.17
C ALA A 131 14.19 -11.74 -5.08
N THR A 132 13.61 -12.95 -5.08
CA THR A 132 14.15 -14.11 -5.83
C THR A 132 13.03 -15.00 -6.35
N GLY A 133 13.35 -15.85 -7.35
CA GLY A 133 12.41 -16.80 -7.92
C GLY A 133 11.47 -16.20 -8.96
N PRO A 134 10.31 -16.83 -9.22
CA PRO A 134 9.30 -16.31 -10.14
C PRO A 134 8.84 -14.91 -9.73
N ASN A 135 8.68 -14.02 -10.71
CA ASN A 135 8.30 -12.61 -10.54
C ASN A 135 9.35 -11.74 -9.79
N ALA A 136 10.59 -12.22 -9.60
CA ALA A 136 11.65 -11.42 -9.03
C ALA A 136 11.87 -10.12 -9.83
N GLY A 137 11.91 -9.00 -9.12
CA GLY A 137 12.04 -7.67 -9.73
C GLY A 137 10.77 -7.08 -10.35
N ASP A 138 9.64 -7.81 -10.36
CA ASP A 138 8.36 -7.28 -10.84
C ASP A 138 7.86 -6.18 -9.87
N PRO A 139 7.79 -4.90 -10.30
CA PRO A 139 7.45 -3.77 -9.44
C PRO A 139 6.05 -3.86 -8.85
N ASP A 140 5.15 -4.70 -9.37
CA ASP A 140 3.77 -4.84 -8.90
C ASP A 140 3.59 -5.99 -7.90
N THR A 141 4.69 -6.59 -7.45
CA THR A 141 4.66 -7.75 -6.55
C THR A 141 5.14 -7.44 -5.14
N VAL A 142 4.59 -8.15 -4.16
CA VAL A 142 5.01 -8.14 -2.76
C VAL A 142 5.18 -9.56 -2.29
N GLU A 143 6.24 -9.82 -1.55
CA GLU A 143 6.59 -11.12 -0.98
C GLU A 143 6.63 -11.03 0.54
N VAL A 144 6.04 -12.03 1.21
CA VAL A 144 6.19 -12.25 2.65
C VAL A 144 6.80 -13.62 2.87
N LEU A 145 7.89 -13.67 3.66
CA LEU A 145 8.56 -14.90 4.08
C LEU A 145 8.44 -15.02 5.60
N LEU A 146 7.84 -16.11 6.04
CA LEU A 146 7.71 -16.47 7.45
C LEU A 146 8.52 -17.73 7.72
N SER A 147 9.11 -17.84 8.91
CA SER A 147 9.73 -19.07 9.36
C SER A 147 9.53 -19.26 10.86
N GLN A 148 9.56 -20.50 11.30
CA GLN A 148 9.49 -20.88 12.70
C GLN A 148 10.41 -22.07 12.98
N ILE A 149 11.19 -21.95 14.05
CA ILE A 149 12.11 -22.99 14.51
C ILE A 149 11.37 -23.84 15.55
N GLU A 150 11.08 -25.09 15.19
CA GLU A 150 10.39 -26.05 16.06
C GLU A 150 11.36 -27.12 16.59
N PRO A 151 11.28 -27.48 17.88
CA PRO A 151 12.07 -28.58 18.42
C PRO A 151 11.61 -29.92 17.86
N ARG A 152 12.53 -30.88 17.79
CA ARG A 152 12.20 -32.27 17.47
C ARG A 152 11.58 -32.95 18.68
N LEU A 153 10.58 -33.79 18.43
CA LEU A 153 9.90 -34.61 19.42
C LEU A 153 10.48 -36.04 19.40
N PHE A 154 9.85 -36.97 18.68
CA PHE A 154 10.31 -38.36 18.62
C PHE A 154 11.61 -38.49 17.81
N SER A 155 11.75 -37.68 16.75
CA SER A 155 12.92 -37.66 15.86
C SER A 155 14.19 -37.11 16.53
N ALA A 156 14.07 -36.54 17.75
CA ALA A 156 15.20 -36.14 18.58
C ALA A 156 16.16 -37.30 18.88
N MET A 157 15.67 -38.55 18.86
CA MET A 157 16.50 -39.75 19.01
C MET A 157 17.58 -39.88 17.93
N PHE A 158 17.37 -39.30 16.74
CA PHE A 158 18.29 -39.39 15.60
C PHE A 158 19.10 -38.10 15.39
N SER A 159 18.51 -36.94 15.67
CA SER A 159 19.17 -35.64 15.57
C SER A 159 18.56 -34.65 16.55
N ASN A 160 19.37 -33.81 17.18
CA ASN A 160 18.90 -32.74 18.06
C ASN A 160 18.78 -31.38 17.34
N GLU A 161 19.17 -31.28 16.07
CA GLU A 161 19.05 -30.05 15.30
C GLU A 161 17.57 -29.68 15.12
N PRO A 162 17.13 -28.47 15.52
CA PRO A 162 15.76 -28.01 15.33
C PRO A 162 15.31 -28.07 13.86
N VAL A 163 14.01 -28.11 13.64
CA VAL A 163 13.41 -28.06 12.30
C VAL A 163 12.98 -26.63 12.01
N ASP A 164 13.53 -26.06 10.94
CA ASP A 164 13.06 -24.78 10.40
C ASP A 164 11.91 -25.04 9.43
N ILE A 165 10.75 -24.47 9.75
CA ILE A 165 9.50 -24.58 8.99
C ILE A 165 9.23 -23.20 8.39
N GLY A 166 9.23 -23.10 7.06
CA GLY A 166 9.14 -21.82 6.35
C GLY A 166 7.93 -21.74 5.43
N ALA A 167 7.27 -20.59 5.40
CA ALA A 167 6.17 -20.28 4.47
C ALA A 167 6.52 -19.06 3.63
N ARG A 168 6.03 -19.06 2.39
CA ARG A 168 6.24 -18.00 1.41
C ARG A 168 4.90 -17.70 0.76
N ALA A 169 4.56 -16.42 0.66
CA ALA A 169 3.41 -15.96 -0.10
C ALA A 169 3.76 -14.74 -0.95
N VAL A 170 3.21 -14.66 -2.16
CA VAL A 170 3.42 -13.56 -3.10
C VAL A 170 2.08 -13.02 -3.58
N ALA A 171 1.90 -11.71 -3.45
CA ALA A 171 0.75 -11.00 -4.01
C ALA A 171 1.19 -10.13 -5.19
N LYS A 172 0.37 -10.10 -6.24
CA LYS A 172 0.49 -9.21 -7.39
C LYS A 172 -0.67 -8.23 -7.42
N ILE A 173 -0.34 -6.97 -7.67
CA ILE A 173 -1.28 -5.87 -7.87
C ILE A 173 -1.54 -5.76 -9.37
N ASN A 174 -2.80 -5.85 -9.79
CA ASN A 174 -3.19 -5.66 -11.18
C ASN A 174 -4.07 -4.41 -11.27
N GLU A 175 -3.58 -3.38 -11.94
CA GLU A 175 -4.34 -2.17 -12.19
C GLU A 175 -5.55 -2.46 -13.07
N THR A 176 -6.67 -1.79 -12.79
CA THR A 176 -7.95 -2.04 -13.48
C THR A 176 -8.62 -0.77 -13.98
N ALA A 177 -8.29 0.38 -13.40
CA ALA A 177 -8.81 1.67 -13.83
C ALA A 177 -7.82 2.79 -13.49
N LYS A 178 -7.92 3.89 -14.23
CA LYS A 178 -7.06 5.06 -14.12
C LYS A 178 -7.90 6.32 -13.90
N ALA A 179 -7.46 7.19 -13.00
CA ALA A 179 -8.04 8.51 -12.79
C ALA A 179 -7.29 9.59 -13.58
N CYS A 180 -7.99 10.69 -13.86
CA CYS A 180 -7.39 11.94 -14.34
C CYS A 180 -7.41 13.02 -13.26
N ILE A 181 -8.24 12.85 -12.22
CA ILE A 181 -8.32 13.75 -11.08
C ILE A 181 -8.09 12.95 -9.80
N LEU A 182 -7.17 13.41 -8.96
CA LEU A 182 -6.90 12.89 -7.63
C LEU A 182 -6.84 14.01 -6.61
N ALA A 183 -7.66 13.92 -5.56
CA ALA A 183 -7.45 14.68 -4.33
C ALA A 183 -6.68 13.85 -3.30
N LEU A 184 -5.53 14.35 -2.85
CA LEU A 184 -4.61 13.68 -1.94
C LEU A 184 -4.95 13.87 -0.46
N SER A 185 -5.76 14.87 -0.11
CA SER A 185 -6.08 15.14 1.31
C SER A 185 -6.73 13.92 1.97
N PRO A 186 -6.26 13.49 3.16
CA PRO A 186 -6.81 12.34 3.86
C PRO A 186 -8.14 12.63 4.56
N SER A 187 -8.53 13.90 4.74
CA SER A 187 -9.68 14.27 5.58
C SER A 187 -10.44 15.54 5.15
N ALA A 188 -10.07 16.19 4.05
CA ALA A 188 -10.78 17.39 3.60
C ALA A 188 -12.24 17.09 3.22
N SER A 189 -13.16 17.92 3.73
CA SER A 189 -14.54 17.97 3.23
C SER A 189 -14.54 18.56 1.82
N GLY A 190 -15.29 17.94 0.90
CA GLY A 190 -15.30 18.33 -0.51
C GLY A 190 -13.91 18.24 -1.17
N ALA A 191 -13.11 17.24 -0.80
CA ALA A 191 -11.74 17.07 -1.29
C ALA A 191 -11.66 17.08 -2.83
N VAL A 192 -12.63 16.46 -3.51
CA VAL A 192 -12.99 16.82 -4.88
C VAL A 192 -14.37 17.47 -4.86
N THR A 193 -14.45 18.74 -5.27
CA THR A 193 -15.72 19.48 -5.39
C THR A 193 -16.01 19.79 -6.84
N VAL A 194 -17.22 19.49 -7.29
CA VAL A 194 -17.77 19.92 -8.59
C VAL A 194 -18.96 20.82 -8.33
N SER A 195 -18.88 22.09 -8.73
CA SER A 195 -19.90 23.07 -8.34
C SER A 195 -20.17 24.16 -9.37
N GLY A 196 -21.28 24.89 -9.17
CA GLY A 196 -21.70 26.00 -10.03
C GLY A 196 -22.71 25.55 -11.10
N SER A 197 -22.56 26.09 -12.30
CA SER A 197 -23.35 25.72 -13.50
C SER A 197 -22.42 25.21 -14.59
N THR A 198 -21.59 24.24 -14.23
CA THR A 198 -20.50 23.74 -15.07
C THR A 198 -20.90 22.50 -15.86
N SER A 199 -20.22 22.25 -16.97
CA SER A 199 -20.27 20.98 -17.69
C SER A 199 -18.89 20.38 -17.81
N LEU A 200 -18.71 19.23 -17.17
CA LEU A 200 -17.47 18.46 -17.14
C LEU A 200 -17.66 17.13 -17.86
N SER A 201 -16.76 16.81 -18.78
CA SER A 201 -16.72 15.51 -19.45
C SER A 201 -15.31 14.95 -19.37
N LEU A 202 -15.18 13.81 -18.69
CA LEU A 202 -13.94 13.07 -18.47
C LEU A 202 -14.01 11.78 -19.29
N THR A 203 -13.22 11.67 -20.35
CA THR A 203 -13.26 10.53 -21.27
C THR A 203 -12.13 9.53 -20.96
N GLY A 204 -12.53 8.29 -20.64
CA GLY A 204 -11.60 7.20 -20.33
C GLY A 204 -10.85 7.35 -19.01
N CYS A 205 -11.29 8.24 -18.11
CA CYS A 205 -10.71 8.37 -16.77
C CYS A 205 -11.76 8.51 -15.67
N ASP A 206 -11.31 8.15 -14.47
CA ASP A 206 -12.02 8.28 -13.21
C ASP A 206 -11.69 9.56 -12.46
N VAL A 207 -12.48 9.80 -11.42
CA VAL A 207 -12.17 10.75 -10.33
C VAL A 207 -11.83 9.95 -9.06
N ALA A 208 -10.73 10.29 -8.41
CA ALA A 208 -10.30 9.69 -7.16
C ALA A 208 -10.19 10.72 -6.02
N SER A 209 -10.56 10.32 -4.80
CA SER A 209 -10.41 11.14 -3.60
C SER A 209 -9.94 10.31 -2.41
N ASN A 210 -8.81 10.71 -1.81
CA ASN A 210 -8.24 10.06 -0.62
C ASN A 210 -8.88 10.52 0.69
N SER A 211 -9.81 11.46 0.66
CA SER A 211 -10.42 11.99 1.88
C SER A 211 -11.40 10.98 2.47
N ASN A 212 -11.33 10.76 3.78
CA ASN A 212 -12.27 9.93 4.54
C ASN A 212 -13.52 10.69 5.01
N ALA A 213 -13.71 11.94 4.57
CA ALA A 213 -14.87 12.76 4.94
C ALA A 213 -16.20 12.17 4.41
N SER A 214 -17.31 12.55 5.04
CA SER A 214 -18.67 12.17 4.60
C SER A 214 -19.09 12.79 3.26
N ASP A 215 -18.30 13.74 2.76
CA ASP A 215 -18.47 14.45 1.49
C ASP A 215 -17.12 14.53 0.76
N SER A 216 -16.37 13.43 0.78
CA SER A 216 -15.06 13.29 0.13
C SER A 216 -15.08 13.72 -1.34
N PHE A 217 -16.11 13.26 -2.06
CA PHE A 217 -16.51 13.83 -3.34
C PHE A 217 -17.81 14.60 -3.15
N LEU A 218 -17.85 15.86 -3.59
CA LEU A 218 -18.99 16.76 -3.43
C LEU A 218 -19.39 17.39 -4.76
N MET A 219 -20.50 16.95 -5.32
CA MET A 219 -21.16 17.60 -6.45
C MET A 219 -22.36 18.41 -5.97
N LYS A 220 -22.43 19.69 -6.36
CA LYS A 220 -23.51 20.61 -5.95
C LYS A 220 -23.86 21.64 -7.00
N GLY A 221 -25.02 22.30 -6.85
CA GLY A 221 -25.51 23.29 -7.81
C GLY A 221 -26.12 22.64 -9.05
N ALA A 222 -25.96 23.28 -10.20
CA ALA A 222 -26.45 22.81 -11.49
C ALA A 222 -25.32 22.27 -12.38
N ALA A 223 -24.24 21.78 -11.76
CA ALA A 223 -23.14 21.17 -12.48
C ALA A 223 -23.58 19.85 -13.15
N THR A 224 -22.96 19.51 -14.27
CA THR A 224 -23.08 18.23 -14.97
C THR A 224 -21.69 17.60 -15.03
N LEU A 225 -21.58 16.29 -14.76
CA LEU A 225 -20.32 15.56 -14.80
C LEU A 225 -20.54 14.21 -15.49
N SER A 226 -19.79 13.95 -16.55
CA SER A 226 -19.63 12.63 -17.17
C SER A 226 -18.22 12.12 -16.88
N THR A 227 -18.07 10.90 -16.35
CA THR A 227 -16.76 10.29 -16.04
C THR A 227 -16.84 8.76 -16.13
N GLY A 228 -15.69 8.06 -16.15
CA GLY A 228 -15.64 6.60 -16.02
C GLY A 228 -16.33 6.13 -14.74
N CYS A 229 -15.65 6.30 -13.62
CA CYS A 229 -16.17 6.05 -12.29
C CYS A 229 -15.64 7.08 -11.26
N ILE A 230 -16.17 7.02 -10.04
CA ILE A 230 -15.68 7.80 -8.90
C ILE A 230 -15.24 6.83 -7.81
N TYR A 231 -13.99 6.97 -7.34
CA TYR A 231 -13.43 6.20 -6.22
C TYR A 231 -13.12 7.13 -5.06
N SER A 232 -13.75 6.91 -3.90
CA SER A 232 -13.51 7.73 -2.72
C SER A 232 -13.25 6.90 -1.48
N VAL A 233 -12.30 7.32 -0.65
CA VAL A 233 -12.06 6.72 0.68
C VAL A 233 -13.24 6.99 1.62
N GLY A 234 -13.80 8.19 1.54
CA GLY A 234 -15.00 8.61 2.26
C GLY A 234 -16.27 8.45 1.42
N ALA A 235 -17.35 9.09 1.87
CA ALA A 235 -18.63 9.05 1.17
C ALA A 235 -18.73 10.14 0.08
N THR A 236 -19.68 9.98 -0.83
CA THR A 236 -19.94 10.89 -1.95
C THR A 236 -21.28 11.60 -1.80
N VAL A 237 -21.32 12.86 -2.20
CA VAL A 237 -22.55 13.64 -2.35
C VAL A 237 -22.68 13.97 -3.83
N THR A 238 -23.70 13.44 -4.48
CA THR A 238 -23.91 13.56 -5.93
C THR A 238 -25.21 14.29 -6.26
N THR A 239 -25.37 14.68 -7.53
CA THR A 239 -26.63 15.22 -8.05
C THR A 239 -27.15 14.32 -9.16
N ALA A 240 -28.41 14.52 -9.59
CA ALA A 240 -29.00 13.75 -10.70
C ALA A 240 -28.30 13.98 -12.06
N ALA A 241 -27.40 14.95 -12.16
CA ALA A 241 -26.64 15.30 -13.35
C ALA A 241 -25.24 14.63 -13.41
N LEU A 242 -24.99 13.66 -12.53
CA LEU A 242 -23.83 12.77 -12.60
C LEU A 242 -24.12 11.63 -13.59
N ASP A 243 -23.22 11.43 -14.55
CA ASP A 243 -23.21 10.34 -15.50
C ASP A 243 -21.92 9.52 -15.34
N LEU A 244 -22.06 8.21 -15.10
CA LEU A 244 -20.97 7.27 -14.88
C LEU A 244 -20.98 6.26 -16.02
N THR A 245 -19.86 6.16 -16.73
CA THR A 245 -19.76 5.38 -17.97
C THR A 245 -19.22 3.97 -17.76
N ASP A 246 -18.43 3.76 -16.69
CA ASP A 246 -17.75 2.50 -16.40
C ASP A 246 -18.24 1.81 -15.10
N CYS A 247 -19.17 2.43 -14.35
CA CYS A 247 -19.72 1.84 -13.14
C CYS A 247 -21.15 2.32 -12.80
N ASP A 248 -21.92 1.46 -12.11
CA ASP A 248 -23.33 1.76 -11.79
C ASP A 248 -23.52 2.84 -10.71
N GLN A 249 -22.53 3.03 -9.84
CA GLN A 249 -22.54 4.00 -8.73
C GLN A 249 -21.11 4.30 -8.27
N PRO A 250 -20.87 5.46 -7.61
CA PRO A 250 -19.58 5.77 -6.99
C PRO A 250 -19.11 4.64 -6.06
N LYS A 251 -17.81 4.33 -6.09
CA LYS A 251 -17.16 3.35 -5.22
C LYS A 251 -16.64 4.07 -3.96
N GLU A 252 -17.54 4.22 -3.00
CA GLU A 252 -17.23 4.70 -1.66
C GLU A 252 -16.45 3.67 -0.83
N TYR A 253 -15.73 4.14 0.19
CA TYR A 253 -14.91 3.32 1.07
C TYR A 253 -13.86 2.49 0.32
N ALA A 254 -13.41 3.00 -0.83
CA ALA A 254 -12.32 2.43 -1.60
C ALA A 254 -10.98 2.62 -0.87
N ALA A 255 -9.98 1.85 -1.27
CA ALA A 255 -8.60 2.07 -0.81
C ALA A 255 -8.08 3.42 -1.31
N ALA A 256 -7.23 4.07 -0.51
CA ALA A 256 -6.54 5.28 -0.93
C ALA A 256 -5.68 5.03 -2.17
N VAL A 257 -5.64 6.00 -3.06
CA VAL A 257 -4.84 6.02 -4.28
C VAL A 257 -3.48 6.62 -3.97
N ALA A 258 -2.41 5.95 -4.39
CA ALA A 258 -1.05 6.46 -4.23
C ALA A 258 -0.86 7.80 -4.96
N ASP A 259 -0.01 8.68 -4.41
CA ASP A 259 0.46 9.85 -5.14
C ASP A 259 1.37 9.41 -6.30
N PRO A 260 0.95 9.57 -7.56
CA PRO A 260 1.68 9.08 -8.74
C PRO A 260 3.03 9.78 -8.95
N TYR A 261 3.23 10.94 -8.32
CA TYR A 261 4.43 11.74 -8.42
C TYR A 261 5.23 11.74 -7.10
N ALA A 262 4.88 10.91 -6.10
CA ALA A 262 5.53 10.87 -4.79
C ALA A 262 7.06 10.66 -4.85
N SER A 263 7.52 9.83 -5.78
CA SER A 263 8.94 9.52 -5.98
C SER A 263 9.72 10.58 -6.76
N VAL A 264 9.02 11.53 -7.40
CA VAL A 264 9.68 12.63 -8.13
C VAL A 264 10.30 13.59 -7.11
N ALA A 265 11.63 13.70 -7.19
CA ALA A 265 12.41 14.60 -6.35
C ALA A 265 11.99 16.06 -6.57
N GLU A 266 11.79 16.78 -5.48
CA GLU A 266 11.42 18.20 -5.55
C GLU A 266 12.58 19.04 -6.12
N PRO A 267 12.32 19.94 -7.08
CA PRO A 267 13.37 20.79 -7.63
C PRO A 267 14.01 21.66 -6.54
N MET A 268 15.34 21.76 -6.56
CA MET A 268 16.06 22.55 -5.57
C MET A 268 15.99 24.04 -5.94
N VAL A 269 15.70 24.90 -4.96
CA VAL A 269 15.60 26.35 -5.18
C VAL A 269 16.99 26.97 -5.32
N GLN A 270 17.52 26.98 -6.54
CA GLN A 270 18.82 27.54 -6.88
C GLN A 270 18.75 28.36 -8.16
N GLY A 271 19.83 29.10 -8.45
CA GLY A 271 19.92 29.95 -9.62
C GLY A 271 19.84 31.45 -9.31
N THR A 272 20.23 32.25 -10.29
CA THR A 272 20.23 33.71 -10.20
C THR A 272 18.80 34.20 -10.26
N CYS A 273 18.43 34.99 -9.26
CA CYS A 273 17.10 35.56 -9.17
C CYS A 273 16.81 36.51 -10.34
N GLN A 274 15.83 36.17 -11.17
CA GLN A 274 15.30 37.02 -12.22
C GLN A 274 14.19 37.93 -11.71
N SER A 275 13.97 39.05 -12.42
CA SER A 275 12.85 39.96 -12.17
C SER A 275 11.52 39.25 -12.36
N LYS A 276 10.59 39.44 -11.41
CA LYS A 276 9.23 38.89 -11.52
C LYS A 276 8.46 39.37 -12.75
N ASN A 277 8.72 40.59 -13.25
CA ASN A 277 7.96 41.14 -14.37
C ASN A 277 8.61 40.71 -15.69
N VAL A 278 7.87 39.94 -16.48
CA VAL A 278 8.29 39.42 -17.79
C VAL A 278 7.37 39.94 -18.89
N GLY A 279 7.97 40.32 -19.99
CA GLY A 279 7.25 40.74 -21.19
C GLY A 279 6.72 42.17 -21.13
N LYS A 280 6.07 42.58 -22.22
CA LYS A 280 5.48 43.91 -22.42
C LYS A 280 4.14 43.74 -23.14
N PRO A 281 3.12 44.58 -22.84
CA PRO A 281 1.87 44.56 -23.59
C PRO A 281 2.14 44.68 -25.10
N ASN A 282 1.41 43.91 -25.91
CA ASN A 282 1.54 43.91 -27.37
C ASN A 282 2.96 43.60 -27.89
N ALA A 283 3.79 42.87 -27.13
CA ALA A 283 5.05 42.34 -27.59
C ALA A 283 5.21 40.85 -27.26
N SER A 284 5.94 40.12 -28.10
CA SER A 284 6.34 38.75 -27.84
C SER A 284 7.71 38.72 -27.15
N THR A 285 7.84 37.88 -26.11
CA THR A 285 9.07 37.70 -25.34
C THR A 285 9.41 36.22 -25.24
N THR A 286 10.63 35.83 -25.58
CA THR A 286 11.11 34.45 -25.39
C THR A 286 11.94 34.34 -24.13
N LEU A 287 11.60 33.38 -23.28
CA LEU A 287 12.40 32.97 -22.12
C LEU A 287 13.19 31.71 -22.47
N THR A 288 14.48 31.73 -22.18
CA THR A 288 15.39 30.60 -22.42
C THR A 288 16.15 30.28 -21.15
N PRO A 289 15.84 29.16 -20.47
CA PRO A 289 16.60 28.68 -19.32
C PRO A 289 18.05 28.43 -19.73
N VAL A 290 19.00 28.97 -18.98
CA VAL A 290 20.44 28.82 -19.25
C VAL A 290 21.23 28.34 -18.03
N GLU A 291 20.61 28.29 -16.85
CA GLU A 291 21.29 27.88 -15.63
C GLU A 291 21.25 26.36 -15.49
N ASN A 292 22.38 25.75 -15.15
CA ASN A 292 22.44 24.31 -14.92
C ASN A 292 21.84 23.98 -13.55
N HIS A 293 20.71 23.28 -13.53
CA HIS A 293 20.12 22.80 -12.29
C HIS A 293 20.68 21.42 -11.91
N PRO A 294 20.84 21.08 -10.62
CA PRO A 294 21.37 19.79 -10.19
C PRO A 294 20.58 18.55 -10.62
N SER A 295 19.32 18.71 -11.05
CA SER A 295 18.57 17.63 -11.70
C SER A 295 18.98 17.36 -13.16
N GLY A 296 19.92 18.13 -13.72
CA GLY A 296 20.42 17.97 -15.09
C GLY A 296 19.61 18.70 -16.16
N VAL A 297 18.61 19.49 -15.78
CA VAL A 297 17.79 20.31 -16.70
C VAL A 297 18.25 21.76 -16.68
N ALA A 298 18.08 22.48 -17.80
CA ALA A 298 18.27 23.92 -17.82
C ALA A 298 17.14 24.61 -17.02
N ALA A 299 17.50 25.59 -16.20
CA ALA A 299 16.56 26.27 -15.31
C ALA A 299 16.63 27.80 -15.41
N MET A 300 15.54 28.42 -14.97
CA MET A 300 15.41 29.87 -14.78
C MET A 300 14.58 30.14 -13.53
N ARG A 301 15.13 30.93 -12.60
CA ARG A 301 14.48 31.24 -11.31
C ARG A 301 13.94 32.66 -11.27
N PHE A 302 12.68 32.81 -10.86
CA PHE A 302 12.00 34.08 -10.61
C PHE A 302 11.69 34.21 -9.12
N CYS A 303 12.08 35.32 -8.49
CA CYS A 303 11.74 35.56 -7.08
C CYS A 303 10.66 36.63 -6.93
N ASN A 304 9.84 36.47 -5.90
CA ASN A 304 8.65 37.28 -5.62
C ASN A 304 7.57 37.15 -6.71
N GLY A 305 7.48 35.97 -7.32
CA GLY A 305 6.48 35.59 -8.32
C GLY A 305 6.94 35.75 -9.76
N LEU A 306 6.00 35.52 -10.67
CA LEU A 306 6.16 35.68 -12.12
C LEU A 306 4.92 36.39 -12.66
N SER A 307 5.08 37.61 -13.14
CA SER A 307 4.00 38.42 -13.71
C SER A 307 4.27 38.65 -15.19
N ILE A 308 3.45 38.02 -16.03
CA ILE A 308 3.59 38.04 -17.47
C ILE A 308 2.74 39.14 -18.09
N LYS A 309 3.27 39.84 -19.10
CA LYS A 309 2.54 40.77 -19.96
C LYS A 309 2.84 40.49 -21.43
N GLY A 310 1.83 40.57 -22.29
CA GLY A 310 1.97 40.25 -23.72
C GLY A 310 2.11 38.75 -23.95
N ASP A 311 2.71 38.39 -25.08
CA ASP A 311 2.93 36.98 -25.44
C ASP A 311 4.28 36.50 -24.90
N VAL A 312 4.30 35.33 -24.25
CA VAL A 312 5.54 34.72 -23.75
C VAL A 312 5.73 33.31 -24.30
N VAL A 313 6.89 33.09 -24.89
CA VAL A 313 7.35 31.78 -25.37
C VAL A 313 8.38 31.23 -24.39
N PHE A 314 8.09 30.10 -23.76
CA PHE A 314 8.99 29.37 -22.89
C PHE A 314 9.71 28.29 -23.69
N GLN A 315 11.03 28.39 -23.80
CA GLN A 315 11.85 27.28 -24.28
C GLN A 315 11.86 26.12 -23.27
N PRO A 316 12.17 24.89 -23.68
CA PRO A 316 12.20 23.73 -22.79
C PRO A 316 13.06 23.96 -21.54
N GLY A 317 12.59 23.49 -20.38
CA GLY A 317 13.33 23.59 -19.13
C GLY A 317 12.46 23.81 -17.89
N LEU A 318 13.15 23.99 -16.77
CA LEU A 318 12.56 24.20 -15.45
C LEU A 318 12.43 25.70 -15.14
N TYR A 319 11.23 26.15 -14.84
CA TYR A 319 10.96 27.52 -14.41
C TYR A 319 10.60 27.51 -12.94
N ILE A 320 11.47 28.04 -12.09
CA ILE A 320 11.30 28.08 -10.64
C ILE A 320 10.64 29.41 -10.28
N ILE A 321 9.43 29.38 -9.72
CA ILE A 321 8.70 30.55 -9.22
C ILE A 321 8.71 30.47 -7.70
N GLU A 322 9.46 31.38 -7.08
CA GLU A 322 9.63 31.45 -5.64
C GLU A 322 8.90 32.65 -5.05
N GLY A 323 7.96 32.36 -4.13
CA GLY A 323 7.09 33.35 -3.51
C GLY A 323 6.20 34.10 -4.50
N GLY A 324 5.35 34.98 -3.99
CA GLY A 324 4.43 35.79 -4.81
C GLY A 324 3.41 34.95 -5.59
N ASP A 325 3.02 35.41 -6.77
CA ASP A 325 2.11 34.67 -7.65
C ASP A 325 2.69 34.54 -9.06
N PHE A 326 2.43 33.42 -9.72
CA PHE A 326 2.49 33.30 -11.18
C PHE A 326 1.16 33.80 -11.77
N THR A 327 1.19 34.99 -12.39
CA THR A 327 0.05 35.68 -12.99
C THR A 327 0.30 36.06 -14.44
N VAL A 328 -0.78 36.14 -15.22
CA VAL A 328 -0.77 36.73 -16.57
C VAL A 328 -1.64 37.99 -16.57
N ASN A 329 -1.04 39.14 -16.86
CA ASN A 329 -1.63 40.47 -16.78
C ASN A 329 -1.38 41.28 -18.06
N GLY A 330 -2.14 41.05 -19.13
CA GLY A 330 -2.10 41.89 -20.32
C GLY A 330 -2.41 41.12 -21.60
N GLY A 331 -3.10 41.79 -22.53
CA GLY A 331 -3.60 41.21 -23.77
C GLY A 331 -2.52 40.64 -24.67
N SER A 332 -2.86 39.53 -25.32
CA SER A 332 -2.05 38.91 -26.36
C SER A 332 -1.80 39.89 -27.50
N VAL A 333 -0.63 39.82 -28.12
CA VAL A 333 -0.31 40.63 -29.32
C VAL A 333 -1.11 40.14 -30.52
N ASP A 334 -1.55 38.88 -30.49
CA ASP A 334 -2.27 38.24 -31.56
C ASP A 334 -3.51 37.50 -31.01
N PRO A 335 -4.73 38.00 -31.27
CA PRO A 335 -5.95 37.32 -30.86
C PRO A 335 -6.14 35.92 -31.48
N ALA A 336 -5.34 35.55 -32.49
CA ALA A 336 -5.34 34.22 -33.09
C ALA A 336 -4.34 33.24 -32.43
N ASN A 337 -3.40 33.70 -31.61
CA ASN A 337 -2.35 32.86 -31.00
C ASN A 337 -2.49 32.73 -29.48
N ALA A 338 -1.82 31.73 -28.90
CA ALA A 338 -1.77 31.56 -27.45
C ALA A 338 -0.85 32.61 -26.82
N GLY A 339 -1.33 33.29 -25.79
CA GLY A 339 -0.54 34.29 -25.04
C GLY A 339 0.59 33.68 -24.21
N LEU A 340 0.49 32.39 -23.87
CA LEU A 340 1.59 31.60 -23.33
C LEU A 340 1.83 30.37 -24.20
N VAL A 341 3.07 30.18 -24.66
CA VAL A 341 3.47 29.02 -25.46
C VAL A 341 4.69 28.36 -24.84
N GLY A 342 4.73 27.04 -24.76
CA GLY A 342 5.90 26.32 -24.27
C GLY A 342 5.75 24.82 -24.47
N SER A 343 6.83 24.17 -24.91
CA SER A 343 6.88 22.72 -25.04
C SER A 343 8.05 22.18 -24.25
N GLY A 344 7.83 21.10 -23.50
CA GLY A 344 8.86 20.52 -22.66
C GLY A 344 9.22 21.38 -21.45
N VAL A 345 8.22 22.00 -20.82
CA VAL A 345 8.39 22.94 -19.72
C VAL A 345 7.81 22.41 -18.43
N THR A 346 8.48 22.67 -17.32
CA THR A 346 7.96 22.41 -15.97
C THR A 346 8.02 23.71 -15.17
N PHE A 347 6.91 24.12 -14.58
CA PHE A 347 6.81 25.27 -13.68
C PHE A 347 6.76 24.79 -12.24
N TYR A 348 7.79 25.11 -11.46
CA TYR A 348 7.87 24.75 -10.05
C TYR A 348 7.50 25.95 -9.18
N LEU A 349 6.45 25.82 -8.36
CA LEU A 349 5.95 26.84 -7.44
C LEU A 349 6.36 26.51 -6.01
N THR A 350 7.07 27.41 -5.34
CA THR A 350 7.63 27.17 -4.00
C THR A 350 7.65 28.45 -3.15
N ASN A 351 7.92 28.31 -1.85
CA ASN A 351 8.05 29.42 -0.89
C ASN A 351 6.85 30.40 -0.88
N GLY A 352 5.64 29.85 -0.93
CA GLY A 352 4.35 30.54 -0.93
C GLY A 352 3.85 30.95 -2.31
N ALA A 353 4.50 30.51 -3.41
CA ALA A 353 4.11 30.88 -4.75
C ALA A 353 2.73 30.33 -5.16
N GLY A 354 1.76 31.21 -5.42
CA GLY A 354 0.45 30.85 -5.94
C GLY A 354 0.43 30.76 -7.47
N LEU A 355 -0.26 29.77 -8.04
CA LEU A 355 -0.54 29.74 -9.48
C LEU A 355 -1.87 30.47 -9.71
N LYS A 356 -1.89 31.56 -10.49
CA LYS A 356 -3.08 32.37 -10.73
C LYS A 356 -3.20 32.72 -12.21
N LEU A 357 -3.59 31.72 -13.00
CA LEU A 357 -3.84 31.87 -14.42
C LEU A 357 -5.29 32.29 -14.64
N GLY A 358 -5.49 33.49 -15.21
CA GLY A 358 -6.81 34.08 -15.43
C GLY A 358 -7.41 33.70 -16.79
N GLY A 359 -8.74 33.65 -16.87
CA GLY A 359 -9.49 33.16 -18.03
C GLY A 359 -9.49 34.05 -19.29
N ASN A 360 -8.59 35.03 -19.39
CA ASN A 360 -8.44 35.90 -20.57
C ASN A 360 -7.19 35.59 -21.40
N THR A 361 -6.43 34.55 -21.02
CA THR A 361 -5.19 34.17 -21.69
C THR A 361 -5.34 32.76 -22.27
N ARG A 362 -5.15 32.65 -23.59
CA ARG A 362 -4.99 31.36 -24.25
C ARG A 362 -3.61 30.78 -23.93
N MET A 363 -3.56 29.53 -23.51
CA MET A 363 -2.33 28.83 -23.13
C MET A 363 -2.10 27.66 -24.06
N ASN A 364 -0.85 27.42 -24.45
CA ASN A 364 -0.44 26.20 -25.15
C ASN A 364 0.87 25.72 -24.50
N LEU A 365 0.73 24.90 -23.46
CA LEU A 365 1.83 24.47 -22.62
C LEU A 365 1.85 22.95 -22.54
N SER A 366 3.01 22.34 -22.80
CA SER A 366 3.23 20.90 -22.62
C SER A 366 4.42 20.58 -21.71
N ALA A 367 4.20 19.60 -20.83
CA ALA A 367 5.23 19.02 -19.98
C ALA A 367 6.34 18.34 -20.81
N PRO A 368 7.55 18.16 -20.25
CA PRO A 368 8.57 17.33 -20.88
C PRO A 368 8.11 15.86 -20.94
N THR A 369 8.48 15.15 -22.01
CA THR A 369 8.16 13.72 -22.20
C THR A 369 9.26 12.78 -21.68
N SER A 370 10.34 13.34 -21.14
CA SER A 370 11.47 12.61 -20.59
C SER A 370 12.22 13.45 -19.56
N GLY A 371 13.16 12.82 -18.85
CA GLY A 371 13.95 13.48 -17.81
C GLY A 371 13.26 13.47 -16.44
N PRO A 372 13.86 14.15 -15.44
CA PRO A 372 13.45 14.02 -14.03
C PRO A 372 12.05 14.56 -13.72
N PHE A 373 11.47 15.38 -14.59
CA PHE A 373 10.15 15.99 -14.41
C PHE A 373 9.18 15.60 -15.53
N SER A 374 9.45 14.47 -16.21
CA SER A 374 8.60 13.93 -17.27
C SER A 374 7.13 13.92 -16.85
N GLY A 375 6.25 14.40 -17.72
CA GLY A 375 4.82 14.45 -17.51
C GLY A 375 4.32 15.53 -16.55
N ILE A 376 5.18 16.28 -15.85
CA ILE A 376 4.75 17.33 -14.90
C ILE A 376 4.86 18.71 -15.54
N LEU A 377 3.71 19.36 -15.74
CA LEU A 377 3.64 20.73 -16.26
C LEU A 377 3.75 21.76 -15.14
N PHE A 378 2.99 21.57 -14.06
CA PHE A 378 3.06 22.41 -12.87
C PHE A 378 3.36 21.54 -11.64
N PHE A 379 4.38 21.90 -10.89
CA PHE A 379 4.80 21.24 -9.66
C PHE A 379 4.67 22.26 -8.52
N GLY A 380 3.74 22.04 -7.59
CA GLY A 380 3.65 22.78 -6.33
C GLY A 380 4.53 22.13 -5.26
N GLY A 381 5.26 22.95 -4.50
CA GLY A 381 6.14 22.43 -3.46
C GLY A 381 5.40 21.61 -2.40
N ARG A 382 6.05 20.56 -1.90
CA ARG A 382 5.43 19.60 -0.98
C ARG A 382 5.23 20.16 0.42
N ASP A 383 5.94 21.24 0.75
CA ASP A 383 5.82 21.99 2.00
C ASP A 383 4.83 23.18 1.91
N GLN A 384 4.19 23.38 0.75
CA GLN A 384 3.33 24.52 0.44
C GLN A 384 1.88 24.31 0.91
N ILE A 385 1.69 24.22 2.22
CA ILE A 385 0.39 23.92 2.82
C ILE A 385 -0.62 25.04 2.56
N ALA A 386 -1.81 24.66 2.06
CA ALA A 386 -2.97 25.53 1.88
C ALA A 386 -2.73 26.76 0.98
N VAL A 387 -1.74 26.68 0.08
CA VAL A 387 -1.59 27.67 -0.99
C VAL A 387 -2.69 27.42 -2.03
N ALA A 388 -3.45 28.47 -2.35
CA ALA A 388 -4.51 28.39 -3.33
C ALA A 388 -3.94 28.60 -4.74
N HIS A 389 -4.17 27.61 -5.60
CA HIS A 389 -3.87 27.64 -7.02
C HIS A 389 -5.18 27.80 -7.80
N THR A 390 -5.17 28.63 -8.83
CA THR A 390 -6.29 28.81 -9.75
C THR A 390 -5.79 28.74 -11.17
N VAL A 391 -6.39 27.82 -11.92
CA VAL A 391 -6.18 27.67 -13.36
C VAL A 391 -7.51 27.95 -14.05
N ALA A 392 -7.59 29.08 -14.72
CA ALA A 392 -8.69 29.43 -15.60
C ALA A 392 -8.14 29.66 -17.01
N GLY A 393 -8.70 28.93 -17.99
CA GLY A 393 -8.38 29.05 -19.41
C GLY A 393 -9.60 29.39 -20.25
N THR A 394 -9.35 29.90 -21.46
CA THR A 394 -10.34 30.08 -22.54
C THR A 394 -10.53 28.79 -23.33
N SER A 395 -11.61 28.67 -24.12
CA SER A 395 -11.97 27.49 -24.95
C SER A 395 -10.80 26.90 -25.73
N ASP A 396 -9.85 27.74 -26.14
CA ASP A 396 -8.77 27.38 -27.04
C ASP A 396 -7.44 27.11 -26.32
N SER A 397 -7.44 27.06 -24.98
CA SER A 397 -6.26 26.72 -24.18
C SER A 397 -6.01 25.23 -24.18
N ILE A 398 -4.76 24.84 -24.43
CA ILE A 398 -4.24 23.47 -24.39
C ILE A 398 -3.20 23.40 -23.26
N LEU A 399 -3.46 22.55 -22.28
CA LEU A 399 -2.50 22.17 -21.25
C LEU A 399 -2.24 20.67 -21.40
N GLN A 400 -0.98 20.28 -21.47
CA GLN A 400 -0.54 18.90 -21.61
C GLN A 400 0.41 18.55 -20.48
N GLY A 401 0.06 17.53 -19.69
CA GLY A 401 0.79 17.08 -18.52
C GLY A 401 0.04 17.29 -17.20
N ALA A 402 0.69 16.95 -16.10
CA ALA A 402 0.14 16.99 -14.77
C ALA A 402 0.21 18.39 -14.14
N ILE A 403 -0.91 18.78 -13.52
CA ILE A 403 -1.00 19.86 -12.54
C ILE A 403 -0.89 19.20 -11.17
N TYR A 404 0.32 19.14 -10.64
CA TYR A 404 0.67 18.45 -9.40
C TYR A 404 0.84 19.45 -8.25
N MET A 405 -0.12 19.50 -7.33
CA MET A 405 -0.20 20.42 -6.18
C MET A 405 -0.42 19.62 -4.88
N PRO A 406 0.56 18.83 -4.41
CA PRO A 406 0.37 17.85 -3.35
C PRO A 406 -0.05 18.41 -1.99
N ALA A 407 0.30 19.68 -1.70
CA ALA A 407 -0.03 20.37 -0.44
C ALA A 407 -0.97 21.58 -0.62
N GLY A 408 -1.33 21.91 -1.86
CA GLY A 408 -2.08 23.11 -2.23
C GLY A 408 -3.50 22.81 -2.71
N ASP A 409 -4.39 23.78 -2.51
CA ASP A 409 -5.77 23.71 -3.00
C ASP A 409 -5.82 24.15 -4.46
N LEU A 410 -6.31 23.30 -5.36
CA LEU A 410 -6.40 23.62 -6.78
C LEU A 410 -7.84 23.95 -7.19
N LYS A 411 -8.05 25.15 -7.73
CA LYS A 411 -9.31 25.58 -8.35
C LYS A 411 -9.18 25.58 -9.86
N TYR A 412 -9.92 24.72 -10.53
CA TYR A 412 -9.96 24.66 -11.98
C TYR A 412 -11.26 25.29 -12.50
N ARG A 413 -11.14 26.35 -13.30
CA ARG A 413 -12.27 27.16 -13.79
C ARG A 413 -12.27 27.36 -15.31
N GLY A 414 -11.45 26.60 -16.04
CA GLY A 414 -11.19 26.83 -17.46
C GLY A 414 -12.00 25.92 -18.38
N ASN A 415 -12.61 26.54 -19.39
CA ASN A 415 -13.14 25.88 -20.58
C ASN A 415 -11.96 25.58 -21.49
N SER A 416 -11.21 24.49 -21.30
CA SER A 416 -10.20 24.08 -22.29
C SER A 416 -10.79 22.98 -23.16
N SER A 417 -10.77 23.16 -24.48
CA SER A 417 -10.94 22.04 -25.41
C SER A 417 -9.64 21.26 -25.45
N THR A 418 -9.68 20.03 -24.94
CA THR A 418 -8.56 19.08 -24.99
C THR A 418 -8.56 18.35 -26.32
N GLY A 419 -8.50 19.08 -27.44
CA GLY A 419 -8.13 18.46 -28.70
C GLY A 419 -6.70 17.95 -28.56
N ASP A 420 -6.55 16.64 -28.34
CA ASP A 420 -5.29 15.89 -28.25
C ASP A 420 -4.44 16.13 -26.97
N GLY A 421 -5.05 16.55 -25.84
CA GLY A 421 -4.31 16.95 -24.63
C GLY A 421 -4.59 16.14 -23.37
N CYS A 422 -3.64 15.32 -22.91
CA CYS A 422 -3.67 14.74 -21.56
C CYS A 422 -3.46 15.82 -20.50
N THR A 423 -4.46 16.09 -19.66
CA THR A 423 -4.28 16.84 -18.41
C THR A 423 -4.62 15.94 -17.24
N GLN A 424 -3.64 15.70 -16.37
CA GLN A 424 -3.87 15.08 -15.07
C GLN A 424 -3.89 16.14 -13.98
N ILE A 425 -4.80 16.02 -13.04
CA ILE A 425 -4.91 16.90 -11.88
C ILE A 425 -4.67 16.08 -10.63
N VAL A 426 -3.64 16.45 -9.87
CA VAL A 426 -3.34 15.86 -8.57
C VAL A 426 -3.17 17.01 -7.59
N GLY A 427 -4.16 17.24 -6.73
CA GLY A 427 -4.15 18.34 -5.76
C GLY A 427 -4.33 17.85 -4.33
N TYR A 428 -4.02 18.68 -3.33
CA TYR A 428 -4.43 18.38 -1.95
C TYR A 428 -5.95 18.38 -1.85
N THR A 429 -6.58 19.44 -2.39
CA THR A 429 -8.00 19.48 -2.75
C THR A 429 -8.16 19.97 -4.18
N VAL A 430 -9.27 19.61 -4.82
CA VAL A 430 -9.59 19.96 -6.20
C VAL A 430 -11.02 20.52 -6.28
N ASP A 431 -11.17 21.76 -6.69
CA ASP A 431 -12.46 22.45 -6.91
C ASP A 431 -12.63 22.76 -8.40
N LEU A 432 -13.59 22.09 -9.03
CA LEU A 432 -13.95 22.24 -10.43
C LEU A 432 -15.21 23.11 -10.51
N SER A 433 -15.06 24.33 -11.02
CA SER A 433 -16.14 25.32 -11.14
C SER A 433 -16.17 26.06 -12.49
N GLY A 434 -15.50 25.51 -13.51
CA GLY A 434 -15.69 25.89 -14.93
C GLY A 434 -16.13 24.70 -15.80
N ASN A 435 -16.62 24.97 -17.01
CA ASN A 435 -16.82 23.93 -18.02
C ASN A 435 -15.45 23.37 -18.42
N SER A 436 -15.29 22.06 -18.64
CA SER A 436 -14.00 21.49 -19.06
C SER A 436 -14.20 20.10 -19.70
N THR A 437 -13.36 19.75 -20.66
CA THR A 437 -13.20 18.36 -21.11
C THR A 437 -11.82 17.87 -20.70
N PHE A 438 -11.72 16.63 -20.21
CA PHE A 438 -10.44 15.97 -19.93
C PHE A 438 -10.42 14.61 -20.63
N GLU A 439 -9.25 14.23 -21.13
CA GLU A 439 -9.01 12.92 -21.74
C GLU A 439 -7.85 12.21 -21.04
N SER A 440 -7.94 10.88 -21.00
CA SER A 440 -7.07 9.99 -20.22
C SER A 440 -5.80 9.52 -20.95
N HIS A 441 -5.62 9.84 -22.23
CA HIS A 441 -4.53 9.30 -23.05
C HIS A 441 -3.21 10.05 -22.79
N CYS A 442 -2.60 9.77 -21.65
CA CYS A 442 -1.37 10.41 -21.15
C CYS A 442 -0.07 9.72 -21.52
N GLU A 443 -0.14 8.60 -22.24
CA GLU A 443 1.02 7.76 -22.57
C GLU A 443 2.07 8.51 -23.41
N GLU A 444 1.64 9.46 -24.23
CA GLU A 444 2.53 10.26 -25.10
C GLU A 444 3.26 11.40 -24.36
N VAL A 445 2.77 11.83 -23.19
CA VAL A 445 3.36 12.94 -22.42
C VAL A 445 4.28 12.48 -21.29
N GLY A 446 4.49 11.16 -21.14
CA GLY A 446 5.41 10.58 -20.15
C GLY A 446 4.98 10.81 -18.69
N GLY A 447 3.67 10.95 -18.43
CA GLY A 447 3.09 11.10 -17.11
C GLY A 447 2.93 9.76 -16.38
N SER A 448 2.93 9.81 -15.05
CA SER A 448 2.63 8.65 -14.21
C SER A 448 1.12 8.40 -14.17
N ASP A 449 0.71 7.13 -14.24
CA ASP A 449 -0.70 6.76 -14.14
C ASP A 449 -1.25 6.99 -12.72
N ILE A 450 -2.48 7.50 -12.62
CA ILE A 450 -3.21 7.59 -11.36
C ILE A 450 -4.05 6.33 -11.23
N VAL A 451 -3.61 5.36 -10.42
CA VAL A 451 -4.28 4.06 -10.30
C VAL A 451 -5.49 4.16 -9.36
N SER A 452 -6.67 4.46 -9.89
CA SER A 452 -7.93 4.58 -9.11
C SER A 452 -8.40 3.23 -8.55
N SER A 453 -8.18 2.14 -9.30
CA SER A 453 -8.58 0.79 -8.91
C SER A 453 -7.55 -0.25 -9.29
N ALA A 454 -7.27 -1.18 -8.37
CA ALA A 454 -6.44 -2.34 -8.62
C ALA A 454 -6.94 -3.57 -7.85
N LEU A 455 -6.77 -4.75 -8.44
CA LEU A 455 -7.04 -6.04 -7.84
C LEU A 455 -5.76 -6.64 -7.26
N ILE A 456 -5.84 -7.11 -6.01
CA ILE A 456 -4.74 -7.83 -5.37
C ILE A 456 -5.04 -9.32 -5.51
N ARG A 457 -4.10 -10.05 -6.09
CA ARG A 457 -4.19 -11.50 -6.24
C ARG A 457 -2.99 -12.16 -5.60
N ILE A 458 -3.23 -13.12 -4.71
CA ILE A 458 -2.18 -14.03 -4.23
C ILE A 458 -1.89 -15.00 -5.39
N ILE A 459 -0.64 -15.02 -5.84
CA ILE A 459 -0.18 -15.78 -7.00
C ILE A 459 0.74 -16.93 -6.63
N GLU A 460 1.27 -16.92 -5.41
CA GLU A 460 2.07 -17.99 -4.82
C GLU A 460 1.80 -18.09 -3.32
#